data_AF-A0A813GQH0-F1
#
_entry.id   AF-A0A813GQH0-F1
#
_cell.length_a   1.000
_cell.length_b   1.000
_cell.length_c   1.000
_cell.angle_alpha   90.00
_cell.angle_beta   90.00
_cell.angle_gamma   90.00
#
_symmetry.space_group_name_H-M   'P 1'
#
loop_
_entity.id
_entity.type
_entity.pdbx_description
1 polymer ?
#
loop_
_entity_poly.entity_id
_entity_poly.type
_entity_poly.pdbx_seq_one_letter_code
_entity_poly.pdbx_strand_id
1 'polypeptide(L)'
;MDGMDAKTRLNQFCQRFCVRPVTKMDIVYSTTKFGNNQYQAIVKLNCMEGQEYAGELSANPKEAEKSAAQQAMQAYSTVLSQLPPLRAGQKKKKPAASGDGAVKKPIPEGENPAMTDKVKLNALCMKIAKRALQKGETLYETRQMGIGKAPTGYQTTVRLVCLPGEWANKMFAGQVCQNKQSAEQSAAGIALAAMLLDPELAEAAAKAPEKKKAERPEGGKGKGKGWGKGDHFSDQKSGFHRESSAFSVSRQTFLPTEKGAGPSRLASKPSICLLCWLEQELRAERFPEPVVRAIVDGASAGTDCAKFGETFEHTPDGRSHISKWSVWTRGCGDVAELAMLCTNVSFQTAKVIERFEEVQEPIVVTRSFRRAVGNLQRVEEGLPPNVTKSFRLAAGNLPRVEEGFPRNVGTRTIRRPLFREHVVNSADVEAIRRYVEHQVCCDALDTFGCSEDSGASKF
;
A
#
# COMPACT_ATOMS: atom_id res chain seq x y z
N MET A 1 21.04 -8.08 -42.98
CA MET A 1 20.80 -7.39 -41.68
C MET A 1 21.63 -8.10 -40.59
N ASP A 2 22.85 -8.51 -40.92
CA ASP A 2 23.45 -9.71 -40.30
C ASP A 2 24.40 -9.42 -39.15
N GLY A 3 24.29 -8.22 -38.57
CA GLY A 3 25.08 -7.79 -37.42
C GLY A 3 24.26 -7.50 -36.15
N MET A 4 22.94 -7.69 -36.18
CA MET A 4 22.09 -7.41 -35.02
C MET A 4 21.91 -8.66 -34.16
N ASP A 5 22.08 -8.50 -32.83
CA ASP A 5 21.95 -9.58 -31.86
C ASP A 5 20.55 -10.23 -31.90
N ALA A 6 20.50 -11.57 -31.84
CA ALA A 6 19.26 -12.33 -31.93
C ALA A 6 18.22 -11.92 -30.86
N LYS A 7 18.65 -11.57 -29.64
CA LYS A 7 17.74 -11.07 -28.59
C LYS A 7 17.17 -9.71 -28.94
N THR A 8 17.98 -8.83 -29.54
CA THR A 8 17.53 -7.51 -30.00
C THR A 8 16.53 -7.65 -31.15
N ARG A 9 16.79 -8.57 -32.08
CA ARG A 9 15.89 -8.87 -33.20
C ARG A 9 14.55 -9.43 -32.71
N LEU A 10 14.57 -10.36 -31.75
CA LEU A 10 13.37 -10.91 -31.12
C LEU A 10 12.57 -9.83 -30.38
N ASN A 11 13.23 -8.94 -29.64
CA ASN A 11 12.55 -7.83 -28.97
C ASN A 11 11.86 -6.89 -29.98
N GLN A 12 12.52 -6.53 -31.08
CA GLN A 12 11.91 -5.73 -32.15
C GLN A 12 10.72 -6.44 -32.81
N PHE A 13 10.80 -7.76 -33.00
CA PHE A 13 9.69 -8.57 -33.48
C PHE A 13 8.50 -8.53 -32.52
N CYS A 14 8.71 -8.80 -31.23
CA CYS A 14 7.64 -8.77 -30.23
C CYS A 14 7.01 -7.37 -30.10
N GLN A 15 7.79 -6.28 -30.23
CA GLN A 15 7.25 -4.91 -30.24
C GLN A 15 6.34 -4.65 -31.43
N ARG A 16 6.67 -5.20 -32.60
CA ARG A 16 5.83 -5.13 -33.80
C ARG A 16 4.55 -5.95 -33.64
N PHE A 17 4.70 -7.16 -33.12
CA PHE A 17 3.58 -8.08 -32.93
C PHE A 17 2.55 -7.51 -31.94
N CYS A 18 3.01 -6.95 -30.81
CA CYS A 18 2.10 -6.45 -29.78
C CYS A 18 1.61 -5.02 -30.02
N VAL A 19 2.21 -4.27 -30.96
CA VAL A 19 1.96 -2.83 -31.20
C VAL A 19 2.15 -1.98 -29.92
N ARG A 20 2.98 -2.46 -28.99
CA ARG A 20 3.29 -1.79 -27.72
C ARG A 20 4.74 -2.07 -27.31
N PRO A 21 5.32 -1.25 -26.42
CA PRO A 21 6.59 -1.58 -25.78
C PRO A 21 6.51 -2.95 -25.09
N VAL A 22 7.49 -3.80 -25.39
CA VAL A 22 7.66 -5.12 -24.77
C VAL A 22 8.18 -4.93 -23.36
N THR A 23 7.53 -5.60 -22.40
CA THR A 23 7.89 -5.62 -20.99
C THR A 23 8.69 -6.89 -20.66
N LYS A 24 9.29 -6.94 -19.47
CA LYS A 24 10.01 -8.14 -19.00
C LYS A 24 9.09 -9.37 -18.85
N MET A 25 7.79 -9.17 -18.70
CA MET A 25 6.84 -10.29 -18.60
C MET A 25 6.51 -10.90 -19.96
N ASP A 26 6.75 -10.19 -21.06
CA ASP A 26 6.39 -10.68 -22.39
C ASP A 26 7.39 -11.70 -22.94
N ILE A 27 8.68 -11.57 -22.57
CA ILE A 27 9.75 -12.46 -22.99
C ILE A 27 10.51 -12.92 -21.74
N VAL A 28 10.41 -14.20 -21.42
CA VAL A 28 11.08 -14.81 -20.25
C VAL A 28 12.12 -15.79 -20.74
N TYR A 29 13.37 -15.64 -20.29
CA TYR A 29 14.45 -16.59 -20.56
C TYR A 29 14.68 -17.44 -19.31
N SER A 30 14.72 -18.76 -19.49
CA SER A 30 15.14 -19.72 -18.46
C SER A 30 16.41 -20.41 -18.95
N THR A 31 17.52 -20.30 -18.21
CA THR A 31 18.78 -20.94 -18.59
C THR A 31 19.13 -22.03 -17.58
N THR A 32 19.34 -23.24 -18.07
CA THR A 32 19.71 -24.41 -17.29
C THR A 32 21.13 -24.84 -17.66
N LYS A 33 21.94 -25.16 -16.65
CA LYS A 33 23.28 -25.72 -16.86
C LYS A 33 23.18 -27.22 -17.09
N PHE A 34 23.69 -27.70 -18.22
CA PHE A 34 23.77 -29.11 -18.57
C PHE A 34 25.25 -29.55 -18.56
N GLY A 35 25.58 -30.54 -17.73
CA GLY A 35 26.92 -31.15 -17.69
C GLY A 35 28.09 -30.18 -17.39
N ASN A 36 29.27 -30.54 -17.89
CA ASN A 36 30.52 -29.80 -17.68
C ASN A 36 30.59 -28.55 -18.56
N ASN A 37 29.94 -27.47 -18.08
CA ASN A 37 29.96 -26.12 -18.66
C ASN A 37 29.22 -25.96 -20.00
N GLN A 38 28.17 -26.74 -20.22
CA GLN A 38 27.20 -26.44 -21.27
C GLN A 38 25.96 -25.79 -20.64
N TYR A 39 25.35 -24.87 -21.36
CA TYR A 39 24.15 -24.16 -20.95
C TYR A 39 23.12 -24.29 -22.07
N GLN A 40 21.88 -24.55 -21.69
CA GLN A 40 20.74 -24.46 -22.59
C GLN A 40 19.80 -23.38 -22.07
N ALA A 41 19.28 -22.55 -22.96
CA ALA A 41 18.25 -21.59 -22.60
C ALA A 41 16.94 -21.93 -23.32
N ILE A 42 15.82 -21.67 -22.65
CA ILE A 42 14.48 -21.71 -23.20
C ILE A 42 13.94 -20.28 -23.15
N VAL A 43 13.42 -19.79 -24.28
CA VAL A 43 12.71 -18.51 -24.34
C VAL A 43 11.21 -18.75 -24.41
N LYS A 44 10.47 -18.17 -23.47
CA LYS A 44 9.00 -18.19 -23.42
C LYS A 44 8.44 -16.85 -23.88
N LEU A 45 7.59 -16.87 -24.89
CA LEU A 45 6.93 -15.70 -25.45
C LEU A 45 5.50 -15.59 -24.93
N ASN A 46 5.31 -14.96 -23.77
CA ASN A 46 3.98 -14.77 -23.16
C ASN A 46 3.07 -13.89 -24.02
N CYS A 47 3.64 -13.04 -24.88
CA CYS A 47 2.87 -12.27 -25.85
C CYS A 47 2.34 -13.10 -27.03
N MET A 48 2.74 -14.37 -27.16
CA MET A 48 2.33 -15.31 -28.21
C MET A 48 1.87 -16.62 -27.56
N GLU A 49 0.88 -16.51 -26.67
CA GLU A 49 0.25 -17.65 -26.00
C GLU A 49 1.21 -18.48 -25.12
N GLY A 50 2.35 -17.90 -24.74
CA GLY A 50 3.32 -18.57 -23.87
C GLY A 50 4.14 -19.66 -24.57
N GLN A 51 4.27 -19.60 -25.90
CA GLN A 51 5.08 -20.57 -26.66
C GLN A 51 6.56 -20.53 -26.23
N GLU A 52 7.17 -21.71 -26.18
CA GLU A 52 8.53 -21.91 -25.66
C GLU A 52 9.46 -22.46 -26.74
N TYR A 53 10.66 -21.90 -26.83
CA TYR A 53 11.69 -22.31 -27.79
C TYR A 53 12.99 -22.58 -27.08
N ALA A 54 13.47 -23.83 -27.16
CA ALA A 54 14.74 -24.24 -26.61
C ALA A 54 15.87 -23.93 -27.60
N GLY A 55 16.90 -23.24 -27.13
CA GLY A 55 18.14 -23.03 -27.88
C GLY A 55 19.05 -24.25 -27.85
N GLU A 56 20.10 -24.20 -28.67
CA GLU A 56 21.18 -25.18 -28.68
C GLU A 56 22.08 -25.04 -27.44
N LEU A 57 22.75 -26.14 -27.08
CA LEU A 57 23.73 -26.15 -26.00
C LEU A 57 24.93 -25.26 -26.36
N SER A 58 25.24 -24.31 -25.48
CA SER A 58 26.34 -23.35 -25.66
C SER A 58 27.28 -23.36 -24.46
N ALA A 59 28.54 -22.96 -24.65
CA ALA A 59 29.52 -22.88 -23.57
C ALA A 59 29.21 -21.73 -22.58
N ASN A 60 28.50 -20.70 -23.05
CA ASN A 60 28.14 -19.52 -22.27
C ASN A 60 26.62 -19.37 -22.12
N PRO A 61 26.11 -18.94 -20.96
CA PRO A 61 24.68 -18.70 -20.78
C PRO A 61 24.14 -17.61 -21.71
N LYS A 62 24.95 -16.59 -22.01
CA LYS A 62 24.57 -15.52 -22.95
C LYS A 62 24.42 -16.03 -24.40
N GLU A 63 25.21 -17.01 -24.80
CA GLU A 63 25.10 -17.62 -26.14
C GLU A 63 23.91 -18.56 -26.22
N ALA A 64 23.66 -19.32 -25.15
CA ALA A 64 22.46 -20.17 -25.04
C ALA A 64 21.17 -19.33 -25.20
N GLU A 65 21.08 -18.17 -24.54
CA GLU A 65 19.96 -17.25 -24.70
C GLU A 65 19.82 -16.69 -26.12
N LYS A 66 20.94 -16.38 -26.80
CA LYS A 66 20.92 -15.94 -28.20
C LYS A 66 20.44 -17.05 -29.13
N SER A 67 20.88 -18.29 -28.88
CA SER A 67 20.45 -19.47 -29.63
C SER A 67 18.94 -19.71 -29.46
N ALA A 68 18.42 -19.63 -28.23
CA ALA A 68 16.98 -19.73 -27.97
C ALA A 68 16.19 -18.63 -28.70
N ALA A 69 16.68 -17.39 -28.68
CA ALA A 69 16.07 -16.29 -29.41
C ALA A 69 16.10 -16.49 -30.94
N GLN A 70 17.16 -17.10 -31.47
CA GLN A 70 17.29 -17.43 -32.88
C GLN A 70 16.28 -18.52 -33.29
N GLN A 71 16.10 -19.56 -32.48
CA GLN A 71 15.09 -20.60 -32.71
C GLN A 71 13.67 -20.02 -32.76
N ALA A 72 13.34 -19.12 -31.83
CA ALA A 72 12.06 -18.40 -31.85
C ALA A 72 11.89 -17.57 -33.13
N MET A 73 12.92 -16.84 -33.56
CA MET A 73 12.87 -16.04 -34.79
C MET A 73 12.72 -16.88 -36.07
N GLN A 74 13.29 -18.09 -36.10
CA GLN A 74 13.14 -19.02 -37.21
C GLN A 74 11.70 -19.53 -37.30
N ALA A 75 11.10 -19.91 -36.17
CA ALA A 75 9.70 -20.35 -36.10
C ALA A 75 8.71 -19.28 -36.60
N TYR A 76 8.98 -18.00 -36.31
CA TYR A 76 8.13 -16.89 -36.73
C TYR A 76 8.61 -16.15 -38.00
N SER A 77 9.51 -16.74 -38.77
CA SER A 77 10.02 -16.12 -40.01
C SER A 77 8.91 -15.79 -41.03
N THR A 78 7.88 -16.64 -41.11
CA THR A 78 6.70 -16.44 -41.95
C THR A 78 5.85 -15.25 -41.47
N VAL A 79 5.55 -15.20 -40.16
CA VAL A 79 4.77 -14.13 -39.54
C VAL A 79 5.49 -12.78 -39.61
N LEU A 80 6.82 -12.77 -39.42
CA LEU A 80 7.66 -11.56 -39.50
C LEU A 80 7.50 -10.84 -40.85
N SER A 81 7.33 -11.60 -41.93
CA SER A 81 7.20 -11.07 -43.30
C SER A 81 5.84 -10.42 -43.55
N GLN A 82 4.81 -10.79 -42.78
CA GLN A 82 3.45 -10.23 -42.87
C GLN A 82 3.26 -8.98 -42.02
N LEU A 83 4.08 -8.79 -40.98
CA LEU A 83 3.97 -7.64 -40.10
C LEU A 83 4.40 -6.35 -40.81
N PRO A 84 3.72 -5.21 -40.60
CA PRO A 84 4.13 -3.92 -41.16
C PRO A 84 5.48 -3.48 -40.56
N PRO A 85 6.36 -2.82 -41.33
CA PRO A 85 7.64 -2.33 -40.82
C PRO A 85 7.41 -1.34 -39.67
N LEU A 86 8.25 -1.39 -38.63
CA LEU A 86 8.24 -0.36 -37.58
C LEU A 86 8.40 0.98 -38.26
N ARG A 87 7.49 1.93 -37.97
CA ARG A 87 7.60 3.30 -38.45
C ARG A 87 8.85 3.92 -37.82
N ALA A 88 9.99 3.74 -38.50
CA ALA A 88 11.30 4.28 -38.16
C ALA A 88 11.23 5.81 -38.32
N GLY A 89 10.64 6.50 -37.35
CA GLY A 89 10.39 7.92 -37.53
C GLY A 89 9.46 8.57 -36.51
N GLN A 90 8.62 7.81 -35.81
CA GLN A 90 7.92 8.37 -34.66
C GLN A 90 8.84 8.35 -33.43
N LYS A 91 10.02 8.98 -33.55
CA LYS A 91 10.49 9.78 -32.42
C LYS A 91 9.29 10.65 -32.09
N LYS A 92 8.65 10.42 -30.94
CA LYS A 92 7.69 11.35 -30.36
C LYS A 92 8.37 12.72 -30.41
N LYS A 93 8.17 13.47 -31.49
CA LYS A 93 8.38 14.91 -31.51
C LYS A 93 7.47 15.32 -30.37
N LYS A 94 8.06 15.71 -29.24
CA LYS A 94 7.37 16.59 -28.30
C LYS A 94 6.62 17.58 -29.19
N PRO A 95 5.28 17.70 -29.06
CA PRO A 95 4.51 18.55 -29.96
C PRO A 95 5.22 19.90 -30.03
N ALA A 96 5.80 20.19 -31.20
CA ALA A 96 6.32 21.49 -31.48
C ALA A 96 5.09 22.37 -31.55
N ALA A 97 4.99 23.31 -30.62
CA ALA A 97 4.02 24.38 -30.65
C ALA A 97 4.23 25.15 -31.96
N SER A 98 3.43 24.83 -32.98
CA SER A 98 3.18 25.73 -34.08
C SER A 98 2.36 26.87 -33.52
N GLY A 99 2.97 28.06 -33.52
CA GLY A 99 2.28 29.30 -33.24
C GLY A 99 1.33 29.62 -34.39
N ASP A 100 0.10 29.91 -34.02
CA ASP A 100 -0.65 31.03 -34.59
C ASP A 100 -1.17 31.85 -33.41
N GLY A 101 -1.03 33.17 -33.53
CA GLY A 101 -1.09 34.16 -32.46
C GLY A 101 -2.44 34.30 -31.75
N ALA A 102 -2.79 33.35 -30.90
CA ALA A 102 -3.84 33.49 -29.91
C ALA A 102 -3.23 33.88 -28.56
N VAL A 103 -3.68 35.02 -28.02
CA VAL A 103 -3.35 35.56 -26.70
C VAL A 103 -3.37 34.45 -25.64
N LYS A 104 -2.19 34.05 -25.16
CA LYS A 104 -2.02 33.07 -24.09
C LYS A 104 -2.63 33.63 -22.80
N LYS A 105 -3.78 33.09 -22.40
CA LYS A 105 -4.11 32.99 -20.99
C LYS A 105 -3.11 32.03 -20.32
N PRO A 106 -2.54 32.35 -19.14
CA PRO A 106 -1.63 31.46 -18.42
C PRO A 106 -2.34 30.14 -18.12
N ILE A 107 -1.83 29.06 -18.71
CA ILE A 107 -2.27 27.69 -18.43
C ILE A 107 -1.69 27.33 -17.06
N PRO A 108 -2.49 26.83 -16.11
CA PRO A 108 -1.99 26.41 -14.80
C PRO A 108 -0.90 25.35 -14.99
N GLU A 109 0.19 25.49 -14.25
CA GLU A 109 1.37 24.61 -14.28
C GLU A 109 0.97 23.15 -14.03
N GLY A 110 0.72 22.41 -15.11
CA GLY A 110 0.53 20.96 -15.05
C GLY A 110 1.86 20.30 -14.75
N GLU A 111 2.02 19.77 -13.54
CA GLU A 111 3.22 19.09 -13.10
C GLU A 111 3.55 17.91 -14.02
N ASN A 112 4.73 17.95 -14.65
CA ASN A 112 5.20 16.86 -15.48
C ASN A 112 5.40 15.61 -14.61
N PRO A 113 4.75 14.46 -14.91
CA PRO A 113 4.84 13.25 -14.07
C PRO A 113 6.26 12.68 -13.95
N ALA A 114 7.20 13.14 -14.78
CA ALA A 114 8.61 12.81 -14.65
C ALA A 114 9.33 13.56 -13.50
N MET A 115 8.76 14.65 -13.00
CA MET A 115 9.34 15.48 -11.93
C MET A 115 8.89 14.98 -10.56
N THR A 116 9.44 13.85 -10.15
CA THR A 116 9.19 13.30 -8.80
C THR A 116 9.78 14.20 -7.71
N ASP A 117 9.21 14.18 -6.51
CA ASP A 117 9.68 15.00 -5.38
C ASP A 117 11.13 14.71 -5.01
N LYS A 118 11.59 13.46 -5.19
CA LYS A 118 13.01 13.09 -5.06
C LYS A 118 13.93 13.87 -6.01
N VAL A 119 13.49 14.10 -7.25
CA VAL A 119 14.24 14.88 -8.24
C VAL A 119 14.20 16.36 -7.88
N LYS A 120 13.03 16.88 -7.48
CA LYS A 120 12.88 18.28 -7.04
C LYS A 120 13.76 18.56 -5.81
N LEU A 121 13.78 17.67 -4.83
CA LEU A 121 14.60 17.77 -3.61
C LEU A 121 16.09 17.77 -3.94
N ASN A 122 16.56 16.81 -4.75
CA ASN A 122 17.97 16.76 -5.17
C ASN A 122 18.38 18.03 -5.94
N ALA A 123 17.50 18.57 -6.78
CA ALA A 123 17.74 19.82 -7.49
C ALA A 123 17.84 21.02 -6.52
N LEU A 124 17.00 21.08 -5.48
CA LEU A 124 17.06 22.11 -4.45
C LEU A 124 18.35 22.00 -3.62
N CYS A 125 18.73 20.79 -3.19
CA CYS A 125 19.98 20.54 -2.46
C CYS A 125 21.21 20.96 -3.27
N MET A 126 21.27 20.66 -4.58
CA MET A 126 22.36 21.13 -5.45
C MET A 126 22.46 22.66 -5.51
N LYS A 127 21.33 23.38 -5.53
CA LYS A 127 21.30 24.85 -5.54
C LYS A 127 21.86 25.43 -4.24
N ILE A 128 21.44 24.87 -3.10
CA ILE A 128 21.87 25.33 -1.77
C ILE A 128 23.35 25.01 -1.54
N ALA A 129 23.79 23.78 -1.85
CA ALA A 129 25.17 23.35 -1.66
C ALA A 129 26.15 24.00 -2.66
N LYS A 130 25.65 24.59 -3.75
CA LYS A 130 26.43 25.21 -4.85
C LYS A 130 27.47 24.28 -5.46
N ARG A 131 27.23 22.97 -5.40
CA ARG A 131 28.09 21.92 -5.95
C ARG A 131 27.26 20.71 -6.36
N ALA A 132 27.85 19.83 -7.16
CA ALA A 132 27.26 18.53 -7.43
C ALA A 132 27.17 17.71 -6.14
N LEU A 133 26.03 17.06 -5.92
CA LEU A 133 25.85 16.17 -4.77
C LEU A 133 26.71 14.92 -4.94
N GLN A 134 27.40 14.54 -3.87
CA GLN A 134 28.16 13.29 -3.80
C GLN A 134 27.24 12.13 -3.39
N LYS A 135 27.63 10.90 -3.77
CA LYS A 135 26.90 9.70 -3.38
C LYS A 135 26.94 9.56 -1.85
N GLY A 136 25.77 9.51 -1.22
CA GLY A 136 25.64 9.38 0.24
C GLY A 136 25.28 10.67 0.97
N GLU A 137 25.19 11.82 0.28
CA GLU A 137 24.79 13.08 0.93
C GLU A 137 23.28 13.20 1.17
N THR A 138 22.49 12.46 0.38
CA THR A 138 21.05 12.29 0.59
C THR A 138 20.82 10.86 1.07
N LEU A 139 20.60 10.67 2.37
CA LEU A 139 20.42 9.37 3.00
C LEU A 139 18.94 9.08 3.19
N TYR A 140 18.47 7.96 2.67
CA TYR A 140 17.11 7.46 2.89
C TYR A 140 17.17 6.19 3.73
N GLU A 141 16.49 6.16 4.87
CA GLU A 141 16.34 4.98 5.72
C GLU A 141 14.87 4.56 5.73
N THR A 142 14.58 3.41 5.12
CA THR A 142 13.22 2.85 5.12
C THR A 142 13.09 1.80 6.21
N ARG A 143 12.09 1.96 7.07
CA ARG A 143 11.66 0.98 8.05
C ARG A 143 10.31 0.40 7.66
N GLN A 144 10.16 -0.90 7.82
CA GLN A 144 8.87 -1.56 7.65
C GLN A 144 8.06 -1.36 8.93
N MET A 145 6.87 -0.78 8.81
CA MET A 145 5.97 -0.47 9.91
C MET A 145 4.83 -1.49 9.94
N GLY A 146 4.46 -1.93 11.14
CA GLY A 146 3.36 -2.87 11.39
C GLY A 146 3.59 -3.66 12.68
N ILE A 147 2.56 -3.75 13.52
CA ILE A 147 2.58 -4.58 14.72
C ILE A 147 1.90 -5.90 14.37
N GLY A 148 2.68 -6.97 14.17
CA GLY A 148 2.15 -8.32 13.94
C GLY A 148 2.82 -9.07 12.79
N LYS A 149 2.24 -10.23 12.43
CA LYS A 149 2.74 -11.11 11.36
C LYS A 149 2.56 -10.53 9.94
N ALA A 150 1.77 -9.47 9.77
CA ALA A 150 1.57 -8.80 8.50
C ALA A 150 2.13 -7.36 8.57
N PRO A 151 3.17 -7.02 7.80
CA PRO A 151 3.66 -5.65 7.75
C PRO A 151 2.60 -4.73 7.11
N THR A 152 2.28 -3.62 7.78
CA THR A 152 1.20 -2.70 7.36
C THR A 152 1.69 -1.61 6.41
N GLY A 153 3.00 -1.41 6.29
CA GLY A 153 3.58 -0.52 5.28
C GLY A 153 5.06 -0.25 5.48
N TYR A 154 5.56 0.75 4.76
CA TYR A 154 6.93 1.25 4.82
C TYR A 154 6.90 2.73 5.18
N GLN A 155 7.72 3.13 6.14
CA GLN A 155 8.01 4.53 6.44
C GLN A 155 9.46 4.81 6.09
N THR A 156 9.72 5.91 5.39
CA THR A 156 11.09 6.33 5.08
C THR A 156 11.41 7.63 5.79
N THR A 157 12.62 7.73 6.36
CA THR A 157 13.21 8.98 6.81
C THR A 157 14.28 9.43 5.82
N VAL A 158 14.38 10.74 5.57
CA VAL A 158 15.43 11.33 4.74
C VAL A 158 16.30 12.30 5.56
N ARG A 159 17.62 12.23 5.37
CA ARG A 159 18.63 13.12 5.96
C ARG A 159 19.51 13.73 4.87
N LEU A 160 19.78 15.02 4.97
CA LEU A 160 20.43 15.82 3.91
C LEU A 160 21.77 16.37 4.40
N VAL A 161 22.81 15.52 4.41
CA VAL A 161 24.15 15.83 4.95
C VAL A 161 24.87 16.95 4.18
N CYS A 162 24.45 17.21 2.94
CA CYS A 162 25.00 18.28 2.10
C CYS A 162 24.58 19.71 2.51
N LEU A 163 23.57 19.86 3.37
CA LEU A 163 23.05 21.18 3.77
C LEU A 163 23.87 21.76 4.92
N PRO A 164 23.98 23.10 5.04
CA PRO A 164 24.72 23.73 6.12
C PRO A 164 23.96 23.68 7.47
N GLY A 165 24.72 23.73 8.57
CA GLY A 165 24.16 23.91 9.92
C GLY A 165 23.31 22.72 10.40
N GLU A 166 22.21 23.04 11.07
CA GLU A 166 21.32 22.04 11.69
C GLU A 166 20.58 21.18 10.66
N TRP A 167 20.42 21.69 9.43
CA TRP A 167 19.77 20.97 8.34
C TRP A 167 20.51 19.70 7.91
N ALA A 168 21.83 19.61 8.15
CA ALA A 168 22.62 18.39 7.93
C ALA A 168 22.18 17.22 8.82
N ASN A 169 21.69 17.53 10.02
CA ASN A 169 21.34 16.56 11.06
C ASN A 169 19.83 16.35 11.18
N LYS A 170 19.03 17.27 10.61
CA LYS A 170 17.58 17.18 10.58
C LYS A 170 17.12 15.99 9.74
N MET A 171 16.21 15.20 10.30
CA MET A 171 15.60 14.04 9.63
C MET A 171 14.13 14.32 9.36
N PHE A 172 13.67 13.97 8.16
CA PHE A 172 12.28 14.15 7.75
C PHE A 172 11.64 12.78 7.54
N ALA A 173 10.62 12.45 8.32
CA ALA A 173 9.88 11.21 8.19
C ALA A 173 8.71 11.38 7.22
N GLY A 174 8.68 10.54 6.18
CA GLY A 174 7.57 10.39 5.25
C GLY A 174 6.33 9.77 5.89
N GLN A 175 5.22 9.82 5.16
CA GLN A 175 4.03 9.05 5.48
C GLN A 175 4.30 7.53 5.31
N VAL A 176 3.52 6.71 6.02
CA VAL A 176 3.56 5.26 5.83
C VAL A 176 2.86 4.92 4.51
N CYS A 177 3.56 4.24 3.61
CA CYS A 177 3.01 3.84 2.31
C CYS A 177 3.13 2.33 2.10
N GLN A 178 2.33 1.77 1.18
CA GLN A 178 2.36 0.34 0.87
C GLN A 178 3.67 -0.10 0.18
N ASN A 179 4.34 0.81 -0.54
CA ASN A 179 5.57 0.54 -1.27
C ASN A 179 6.73 1.39 -0.72
N LYS A 180 7.94 0.83 -0.73
CA LYS A 180 9.16 1.56 -0.34
C LYS A 180 9.39 2.82 -1.18
N GLN A 181 9.15 2.74 -2.49
CA GLN A 181 9.35 3.89 -3.39
C GLN A 181 8.40 5.05 -3.09
N SER A 182 7.12 4.79 -2.79
CA SER A 182 6.19 5.86 -2.43
C SER A 182 6.48 6.46 -1.06
N ALA A 183 6.94 5.65 -0.10
CA ALA A 183 7.41 6.14 1.19
C ALA A 183 8.64 7.07 1.04
N GLU A 184 9.59 6.73 0.15
CA GLU A 184 10.73 7.60 -0.20
C GLU A 184 10.28 8.93 -0.80
N GLN A 185 9.33 8.91 -1.75
CA GLN A 185 8.81 10.13 -2.37
C GLN A 185 8.09 11.01 -1.35
N SER A 186 7.29 10.40 -0.46
CA SER A 186 6.61 11.12 0.62
C SER A 186 7.59 11.81 1.57
N ALA A 187 8.65 11.11 1.99
CA ALA A 187 9.71 11.70 2.82
C ALA A 187 10.41 12.87 2.10
N ALA A 188 10.68 12.72 0.80
CA ALA A 188 11.28 13.77 -0.01
C ALA A 188 10.36 15.00 -0.15
N GLY A 189 9.05 14.80 -0.32
CA GLY A 189 8.06 15.87 -0.38
C GLY A 189 7.97 16.66 0.92
N ILE A 190 7.95 15.98 2.07
CA ILE A 190 7.95 16.63 3.40
C ILE A 190 9.24 17.43 3.62
N ALA A 191 10.40 16.87 3.27
CA ALA A 191 11.68 17.58 3.36
C ALA A 191 11.69 18.84 2.47
N LEU A 192 11.22 18.72 1.23
CA LEU A 192 11.14 19.82 0.29
C LEU A 192 10.22 20.94 0.79
N ALA A 193 9.03 20.59 1.29
CA ALA A 193 8.09 21.56 1.86
C ALA A 193 8.70 22.29 3.07
N ALA A 194 9.39 21.58 3.95
CA ALA A 194 10.07 22.18 5.10
C ALA A 194 11.21 23.12 4.70
N MET A 195 11.97 22.79 3.65
CA MET A 195 13.06 23.65 3.14
C MET A 195 12.55 24.90 2.42
N LEU A 196 11.40 24.83 1.76
CA LEU A 196 10.78 25.99 1.11
C LEU A 196 10.12 26.95 2.12
N LEU A 197 9.74 26.44 3.30
CA LEU A 197 9.19 27.26 4.37
C LEU A 197 10.27 28.07 5.10
N ASP A 198 11.53 27.64 5.05
CA ASP A 198 12.65 28.33 5.68
C ASP A 198 13.22 29.43 4.76
N PRO A 199 13.17 30.72 5.18
CA PRO A 199 13.59 31.83 4.34
C PRO A 199 15.11 31.83 4.08
N GLU A 200 15.94 31.35 5.01
CA GLU A 200 17.39 31.35 4.84
C GLU A 200 17.82 30.36 3.75
N LEU A 201 17.22 29.17 3.74
CA LEU A 201 17.46 28.18 2.69
C LEU A 201 16.88 28.59 1.34
N ALA A 202 15.70 29.22 1.34
CA ALA A 202 15.10 29.75 0.12
C ALA A 202 15.98 30.82 -0.51
N GLU A 203 16.54 31.75 0.28
CA GLU A 203 17.52 32.73 -0.18
C GLU A 203 18.81 32.08 -0.68
N ALA A 204 19.33 31.07 0.03
CA ALA A 204 20.53 30.37 -0.39
C ALA A 204 20.35 29.66 -1.75
N ALA A 205 19.16 29.11 -2.00
CA ALA A 205 18.80 28.50 -3.28
C ALA A 205 18.62 29.54 -4.40
N ALA A 206 18.13 30.74 -4.07
CA ALA A 206 17.97 31.84 -5.02
C ALA A 206 19.31 32.51 -5.40
N LYS A 207 20.26 32.57 -4.47
CA LYS A 207 21.63 33.10 -4.67
C LYS A 207 22.54 32.15 -5.48
N ALA A 208 21.98 31.11 -6.12
CA ALA A 208 22.75 30.22 -6.97
C ALA A 208 23.30 31.01 -8.17
N PRO A 209 24.61 30.93 -8.47
CA PRO A 209 25.20 31.68 -9.57
C PRO A 209 24.47 31.27 -10.85
N GLU A 210 23.81 32.24 -11.49
CA GLU A 210 23.32 32.04 -12.85
C GLU A 210 24.50 31.53 -13.64
N LYS A 211 24.37 30.34 -14.24
CA LYS A 211 25.42 29.77 -15.09
C LYS A 211 25.68 30.82 -16.15
N LYS A 212 26.74 31.62 -15.96
CA LYS A 212 27.26 32.53 -16.98
C LYS A 212 27.43 31.63 -18.18
N LYS A 213 26.52 31.80 -19.14
CA LYS A 213 26.42 31.00 -20.35
C LYS A 213 27.78 31.18 -20.96
N ALA A 214 28.67 30.21 -20.75
CA ALA A 214 30.03 30.28 -21.24
C ALA A 214 29.87 30.56 -22.72
N GLU A 215 30.18 31.80 -23.12
CA GLU A 215 30.10 32.23 -24.50
C GLU A 215 30.96 31.23 -25.22
N ARG A 216 30.31 30.28 -25.90
CA ARG A 216 31.01 29.34 -26.74
C ARG A 216 31.69 30.22 -27.75
N PRO A 217 33.04 30.26 -27.83
CA PRO A 217 33.70 31.00 -28.86
C PRO A 217 33.14 30.53 -30.20
N GLU A 218 32.46 31.47 -30.86
CA GLU A 218 31.77 31.29 -32.12
C GLU A 218 32.82 31.08 -33.20
N GLY A 219 33.28 29.84 -33.41
CA GLY A 219 34.33 29.61 -34.42
C GLY A 219 34.98 28.23 -34.56
N GLY A 220 34.64 27.22 -33.76
CA GLY A 220 35.31 25.91 -33.83
C GLY A 220 34.66 24.90 -34.79
N LYS A 221 34.94 24.99 -36.09
CA LYS A 221 34.51 24.02 -37.13
C LYS A 221 35.35 22.72 -37.04
N GLY A 222 35.18 21.94 -35.98
CA GLY A 222 35.95 20.71 -35.73
C GLY A 222 35.21 19.42 -36.12
N LYS A 223 35.61 18.82 -37.26
CA LYS A 223 35.30 17.43 -37.63
C LYS A 223 36.14 16.46 -36.77
N GLY A 224 35.52 15.53 -36.06
CA GLY A 224 36.18 14.35 -35.46
C GLY A 224 35.19 13.57 -34.60
N LYS A 225 34.53 12.51 -35.07
CA LYS A 225 34.98 11.11 -35.24
C LYS A 225 35.77 10.57 -34.04
N GLY A 226 35.11 9.70 -33.25
CA GLY A 226 35.75 8.68 -32.43
C GLY A 226 35.31 8.67 -30.97
N TRP A 227 34.28 7.91 -30.61
CA TRP A 227 34.07 7.45 -29.24
C TRP A 227 34.32 5.94 -29.18
N GLY A 228 35.52 5.61 -28.72
CA GLY A 228 35.91 4.28 -28.30
C GLY A 228 35.43 4.00 -26.89
N LYS A 229 35.03 2.75 -26.68
CA LYS A 229 34.73 2.11 -25.39
C LYS A 229 35.94 2.17 -24.45
N GLY A 230 35.67 2.44 -23.18
CA GLY A 230 36.59 2.19 -22.07
C GLY A 230 35.79 1.74 -20.85
N ASP A 231 35.72 0.42 -20.66
CA ASP A 231 35.29 -0.24 -19.44
C ASP A 231 36.39 -0.11 -18.38
N HIS A 232 36.07 0.36 -17.17
CA HIS A 232 36.74 -0.02 -15.90
C HIS A 232 36.08 0.73 -14.73
N PHE A 233 35.27 0.03 -13.93
CA PHE A 233 34.85 0.52 -12.62
C PHE A 233 34.99 -0.62 -11.62
N SER A 234 36.07 -0.57 -10.84
CA SER A 234 36.38 -1.52 -9.76
C SER A 234 35.63 -1.13 -8.48
N ASP A 235 35.06 -2.16 -7.85
CA ASP A 235 34.22 -2.12 -6.67
C ASP A 235 35.10 -2.26 -5.42
N GLN A 236 35.14 -1.24 -4.55
CA GLN A 236 35.82 -1.29 -3.25
C GLN A 236 34.79 -1.25 -2.10
N LYS A 237 34.80 -2.34 -1.33
CA LYS A 237 34.00 -2.60 -0.12
C LYS A 237 34.36 -1.66 1.02
N SER A 238 33.36 -1.00 1.60
CA SER A 238 33.44 -0.27 2.87
C SER A 238 33.11 -1.18 4.06
N GLY A 239 33.99 -1.22 5.07
CA GLY A 239 33.72 -1.79 6.40
C GLY A 239 32.97 -0.79 7.29
N PHE A 240 32.00 -1.28 8.05
CA PHE A 240 31.17 -0.49 8.97
C PHE A 240 31.53 -0.86 10.42
N HIS A 241 32.04 0.11 11.19
CA HIS A 241 32.13 0.04 12.65
C HIS A 241 30.80 0.49 13.26
N ARG A 242 30.36 -0.22 14.30
CA ARG A 242 29.13 0.02 15.05
C ARG A 242 29.53 0.49 16.44
N GLU A 243 29.21 1.74 16.78
CA GLU A 243 29.25 2.23 18.16
C GLU A 243 27.86 2.65 18.60
N SER A 244 27.61 2.36 19.87
CA SER A 244 26.35 2.41 20.59
C SER A 244 26.43 3.51 21.66
N SER A 245 25.41 4.35 21.76
CA SER A 245 25.21 5.17 22.96
C SER A 245 23.74 5.47 23.20
N ALA A 246 23.41 5.52 24.50
CA ALA A 246 22.09 5.44 25.08
C ALA A 246 21.54 6.80 25.55
N PHE A 247 20.21 6.82 25.70
CA PHE A 247 19.37 7.49 26.72
C PHE A 247 19.56 8.98 27.08
N SER A 248 18.45 9.73 26.98
CA SER A 248 17.99 10.70 28.00
C SER A 248 16.59 11.24 27.62
N VAL A 249 15.62 11.12 28.53
CA VAL A 249 14.27 11.71 28.42
C VAL A 249 14.13 12.70 29.56
N SER A 250 13.86 13.97 29.25
CA SER A 250 13.54 15.00 30.24
C SER A 250 12.07 15.39 30.15
N ARG A 251 11.42 15.39 31.31
CA ARG A 251 10.00 15.66 31.56
C ARG A 251 9.91 17.08 32.11
N GLN A 252 9.02 17.92 31.56
CA GLN A 252 8.78 19.25 32.11
C GLN A 252 7.28 19.40 32.44
N THR A 253 7.01 19.64 33.73
CA THR A 253 5.71 19.90 34.34
C THR A 253 5.41 21.40 34.29
N PHE A 254 4.17 21.78 33.98
CA PHE A 254 3.62 23.12 34.24
C PHE A 254 2.34 23.01 35.08
N LEU A 255 2.29 23.79 36.16
CA LEU A 255 1.10 24.06 36.99
C LEU A 255 0.22 25.13 36.31
N PRO A 256 -1.07 25.23 36.67
CA PRO A 256 -1.74 26.52 36.61
C PRO A 256 -2.40 26.93 37.93
N THR A 257 -2.35 28.24 38.19
CA THR A 257 -2.99 28.99 39.27
C THR A 257 -4.18 29.82 38.75
N GLU A 258 -5.21 29.90 39.60
CA GLU A 258 -6.25 30.95 39.79
C GLU A 258 -7.27 31.20 38.66
N LYS A 259 -8.57 30.93 38.87
CA LYS A 259 -9.61 31.67 39.66
C LYS A 259 -9.90 33.09 39.16
N GLY A 260 -11.06 33.24 38.51
CA GLY A 260 -11.73 34.53 38.26
C GLY A 260 -13.16 34.31 37.76
N ALA A 261 -14.14 34.75 38.55
CA ALA A 261 -15.57 34.53 38.35
C ALA A 261 -16.25 35.65 37.53
N GLY A 262 -17.32 35.30 36.81
CA GLY A 262 -18.29 36.25 36.23
C GLY A 262 -19.43 35.54 35.49
N PRO A 263 -20.72 35.79 35.78
CA PRO A 263 -21.84 35.02 35.25
C PRO A 263 -22.32 35.60 33.91
N SER A 264 -22.23 34.81 32.84
CA SER A 264 -22.76 35.18 31.53
C SER A 264 -23.68 34.09 30.99
N ARG A 265 -24.93 34.51 30.75
CA ARG A 265 -26.08 33.84 30.11
C ARG A 265 -25.73 32.58 29.28
N LEU A 266 -26.18 31.43 29.78
CA LEU A 266 -26.21 30.15 29.05
C LEU A 266 -27.24 30.22 27.92
N ALA A 267 -26.77 30.40 26.68
CA ALA A 267 -27.51 29.96 25.50
C ALA A 267 -27.54 28.43 25.53
N SER A 268 -28.74 27.84 25.45
CA SER A 268 -28.95 26.40 25.34
C SER A 268 -28.22 25.87 24.12
N LYS A 269 -27.16 25.08 24.32
CA LYS A 269 -26.52 24.32 23.24
C LYS A 269 -27.58 23.39 22.62
N PRO A 270 -27.69 23.31 21.29
CA PRO A 270 -28.57 22.34 20.67
C PRO A 270 -28.12 20.95 21.08
N SER A 271 -29.04 20.19 21.69
CA SER A 271 -28.87 18.76 21.91
C SER A 271 -28.58 18.11 20.56
N ILE A 272 -27.36 17.63 20.36
CA ILE A 272 -27.04 16.82 19.18
C ILE A 272 -27.85 15.54 19.32
N CYS A 273 -28.78 15.30 18.39
CA CYS A 273 -29.55 14.07 18.33
C CYS A 273 -28.60 12.87 18.31
N LEU A 274 -28.85 11.87 19.16
CA LEU A 274 -28.01 10.66 19.29
C LEU A 274 -27.69 10.01 17.94
N LEU A 275 -28.65 10.05 16.99
CA LEU A 275 -28.49 9.55 15.63
C LEU A 275 -27.43 10.34 14.83
N CYS A 276 -27.39 11.67 14.97
CA CYS A 276 -26.38 12.51 14.31
C CYS A 276 -24.97 12.29 14.89
N TRP A 277 -24.87 12.06 16.21
CA TRP A 277 -23.60 11.71 16.83
C TRP A 277 -23.11 10.33 16.34
N LEU A 278 -23.99 9.32 16.34
CA LEU A 278 -23.67 7.97 15.88
C LEU A 278 -23.23 7.95 14.40
N GLU A 279 -23.92 8.70 13.54
CA GLU A 279 -23.56 8.84 12.12
C GLU A 279 -22.18 9.49 11.94
N GLN A 280 -21.86 10.52 12.72
CA GLN A 280 -20.56 11.19 12.67
C GLN A 280 -19.43 10.29 13.15
N GLU A 281 -19.63 9.55 14.24
CA GLU A 281 -18.62 8.66 14.81
C GLU A 281 -18.29 7.50 13.85
N LEU A 282 -19.33 6.88 13.27
CA LEU A 282 -19.15 5.82 12.27
C LEU A 282 -18.44 6.32 11.00
N ARG A 283 -18.70 7.55 10.57
CA ARG A 283 -17.94 8.17 9.46
C ARG A 283 -16.51 8.51 9.84
N ALA A 284 -16.26 8.96 11.07
CA ALA A 284 -14.92 9.29 11.55
C ALA A 284 -14.01 8.04 11.57
N GLU A 285 -14.56 6.89 11.95
CA GLU A 285 -13.90 5.58 11.92
C GLU A 285 -13.88 4.95 10.51
N ARG A 286 -14.34 5.68 9.49
CA ARG A 286 -14.30 5.31 8.06
C ARG A 286 -15.09 4.03 7.73
N PHE A 287 -16.20 3.78 8.39
CA PHE A 287 -17.12 2.73 7.96
C PHE A 287 -17.71 3.05 6.57
N PRO A 288 -17.91 2.05 5.70
CA PRO A 288 -18.58 2.26 4.41
C PRO A 288 -19.94 2.92 4.58
N GLU A 289 -20.25 3.93 3.75
CA GLU A 289 -21.50 4.70 3.83
C GLU A 289 -22.78 3.83 3.84
N PRO A 290 -22.87 2.67 3.14
CA PRO A 290 -24.02 1.76 3.27
C PRO A 290 -24.20 1.17 4.68
N VAL A 291 -23.10 0.95 5.42
CA VAL A 291 -23.09 0.47 6.82
C VAL A 291 -23.55 1.56 7.75
N VAL A 292 -23.03 2.78 7.56
CA VAL A 292 -23.40 3.95 8.36
C VAL A 292 -24.92 4.18 8.26
N ARG A 293 -25.46 4.23 7.03
CA ARG A 293 -26.91 4.39 6.82
C ARG A 293 -27.71 3.24 7.42
N ALA A 294 -27.25 2.00 7.24
CA ALA A 294 -27.90 0.83 7.82
C ALA A 294 -28.06 0.93 9.34
N ILE A 295 -27.01 1.33 10.05
CA ILE A 295 -27.01 1.45 11.51
C ILE A 295 -27.92 2.60 11.96
N VAL A 296 -27.84 3.75 11.29
CA VAL A 296 -28.64 4.94 11.63
C VAL A 296 -30.13 4.71 11.35
N ASP A 297 -30.47 4.12 10.20
CA ASP A 297 -31.84 3.78 9.82
C ASP A 297 -32.42 2.72 10.78
N GLY A 298 -31.66 1.69 11.12
CA GLY A 298 -32.07 0.63 12.04
C GLY A 298 -32.30 1.12 13.47
N ALA A 299 -31.40 1.98 13.98
CA ALA A 299 -31.54 2.62 15.28
C ALA A 299 -32.80 3.50 15.38
N SER A 300 -33.28 4.04 14.26
CA SER A 300 -34.51 4.85 14.21
C SER A 300 -35.81 4.03 14.17
N ALA A 301 -35.74 2.76 13.78
CA ALA A 301 -36.92 1.93 13.47
C ALA A 301 -37.38 0.99 14.61
N GLY A 302 -36.66 0.93 15.74
CA GLY A 302 -37.11 0.21 16.95
C GLY A 302 -37.37 -1.29 16.78
N THR A 303 -36.89 -1.91 15.71
CA THR A 303 -37.10 -3.33 15.39
C THR A 303 -35.78 -4.07 15.34
N ASP A 304 -35.81 -5.37 15.68
CA ASP A 304 -34.69 -6.32 15.69
C ASP A 304 -34.13 -6.56 14.27
N CYS A 305 -33.56 -5.52 13.66
CA CYS A 305 -33.11 -5.56 12.28
C CYS A 305 -31.72 -6.23 12.21
N ALA A 306 -31.65 -7.35 11.49
CA ALA A 306 -30.41 -7.93 10.98
C ALA A 306 -30.18 -7.36 9.57
N LYS A 307 -29.28 -6.38 9.42
CA LYS A 307 -28.87 -5.90 8.09
C LYS A 307 -27.53 -6.49 7.71
N PHE A 308 -27.51 -7.18 6.57
CA PHE A 308 -26.33 -7.81 5.99
C PHE A 308 -25.73 -6.89 4.91
N GLY A 309 -24.41 -6.76 4.91
CA GLY A 309 -23.69 -6.18 3.79
C GLY A 309 -22.46 -6.99 3.44
N GLU A 310 -22.08 -6.92 2.17
CA GLU A 310 -20.95 -7.65 1.62
C GLU A 310 -20.10 -6.72 0.76
N THR A 311 -18.79 -6.81 0.91
CA THR A 311 -17.83 -6.22 -0.04
C THR A 311 -16.88 -7.31 -0.53
N PHE A 312 -16.73 -7.38 -1.86
CA PHE A 312 -15.78 -8.25 -2.53
C PHE A 312 -14.75 -7.36 -3.23
N GLU A 313 -13.48 -7.48 -2.85
CA GLU A 313 -12.39 -6.69 -3.41
C GLU A 313 -11.28 -7.60 -3.92
N HIS A 314 -10.88 -7.42 -5.18
CA HIS A 314 -9.67 -8.00 -5.73
C HIS A 314 -8.53 -6.99 -5.66
N THR A 315 -7.44 -7.37 -5.02
CA THR A 315 -6.23 -6.57 -4.97
C THR A 315 -5.29 -6.93 -6.13
N PRO A 316 -4.50 -5.96 -6.66
CA PRO A 316 -3.59 -6.20 -7.77
C PRO A 316 -2.51 -7.28 -7.52
N ASP A 317 -2.29 -7.69 -6.27
CA ASP A 317 -1.36 -8.76 -5.88
C ASP A 317 -1.98 -10.17 -5.96
N GLY A 318 -3.19 -10.31 -6.51
CA GLY A 318 -3.86 -11.61 -6.68
C GLY A 318 -4.49 -12.14 -5.38
N ARG A 319 -4.88 -11.26 -4.47
CA ARG A 319 -5.71 -11.64 -3.32
C ARG A 319 -7.14 -11.19 -3.55
N SER A 320 -8.05 -11.95 -2.99
CA SER A 320 -9.48 -11.63 -2.97
C SER A 320 -9.89 -11.51 -1.52
N HIS A 321 -10.57 -10.42 -1.20
CA HIS A 321 -11.10 -10.13 0.13
C HIS A 321 -12.61 -10.16 0.06
N ILE A 322 -13.23 -10.97 0.91
CA ILE A 322 -14.66 -10.98 1.13
C ILE A 322 -14.88 -10.51 2.56
N SER A 323 -15.49 -9.33 2.71
CA SER A 323 -15.93 -8.83 4.00
C SER A 323 -17.44 -8.94 4.06
N LYS A 324 -17.97 -9.71 5.00
CA LYS A 324 -19.38 -9.69 5.36
C LYS A 324 -19.55 -9.06 6.72
N TRP A 325 -20.54 -8.22 6.85
CA TRP A 325 -20.89 -7.63 8.13
C TRP A 325 -22.39 -7.73 8.34
N SER A 326 -22.76 -7.87 9.60
CA SER A 326 -24.14 -7.87 10.05
C SER A 326 -24.26 -7.01 11.29
N VAL A 327 -25.31 -6.21 11.32
CA VAL A 327 -25.64 -5.35 12.45
C VAL A 327 -26.97 -5.81 13.01
N TRP A 328 -27.04 -5.91 14.34
CA TRP A 328 -28.26 -6.10 15.10
C TRP A 328 -28.45 -4.94 16.05
N THR A 329 -29.68 -4.48 16.15
CA THR A 329 -30.12 -3.48 17.13
C THR A 329 -31.24 -4.06 17.96
N ARG A 330 -31.13 -3.98 19.28
CA ARG A 330 -32.21 -4.32 20.20
C ARG A 330 -32.62 -3.08 20.98
N GLY A 331 -33.90 -2.71 20.92
CA GLY A 331 -34.45 -1.66 21.76
C GLY A 331 -34.72 -2.17 23.17
N CYS A 332 -34.18 -1.49 24.19
CA CYS A 332 -34.46 -1.74 25.61
C CYS A 332 -34.82 -0.42 26.30
N GLY A 333 -36.08 0.01 26.12
CA GLY A 333 -36.57 1.30 26.63
C GLY A 333 -35.85 2.48 25.94
N ASP A 334 -35.23 3.36 26.75
CA ASP A 334 -34.48 4.52 26.27
C ASP A 334 -33.04 4.17 25.82
N VAL A 335 -32.67 2.89 25.83
CA VAL A 335 -31.33 2.40 25.47
C VAL A 335 -31.43 1.46 24.28
N ALA A 336 -30.60 1.68 23.26
CA ALA A 336 -30.43 0.74 22.16
C ALA A 336 -29.13 -0.07 22.36
N GLU A 337 -29.24 -1.40 22.33
CA GLU A 337 -28.09 -2.29 22.28
C GLU A 337 -27.74 -2.56 20.81
N LEU A 338 -26.48 -2.29 20.43
CA LEU A 338 -25.97 -2.51 19.08
C LEU A 338 -24.93 -3.63 19.12
N ALA A 339 -25.13 -4.67 18.33
CA ALA A 339 -24.14 -5.70 18.06
C ALA A 339 -23.75 -5.65 16.58
N MET A 340 -22.45 -5.72 16.29
CA MET A 340 -21.95 -5.79 14.91
C MET A 340 -20.96 -6.95 14.81
N LEU A 341 -21.22 -7.88 13.90
CA LEU A 341 -20.32 -8.96 13.54
C LEU A 341 -19.71 -8.63 12.17
N CYS A 342 -18.40 -8.72 12.06
CA CYS A 342 -17.68 -8.51 10.81
C CYS A 342 -16.75 -9.69 10.57
N THR A 343 -16.95 -10.39 9.46
CA THR A 343 -16.14 -11.52 9.03
C THR A 343 -15.40 -11.13 7.77
N ASN A 344 -14.06 -11.15 7.83
CA ASN A 344 -13.20 -10.88 6.70
C ASN A 344 -12.44 -12.16 6.32
N VAL A 345 -12.63 -12.61 5.09
CA VAL A 345 -11.91 -13.77 4.53
C VAL A 345 -11.03 -13.29 3.38
N SER A 346 -9.72 -13.53 3.50
CA SER A 346 -8.76 -13.29 2.43
C SER A 346 -8.27 -14.62 1.84
N PHE A 347 -8.32 -14.77 0.52
CA PHE A 347 -7.75 -15.93 -0.17
C PHE A 347 -6.87 -15.49 -1.35
N GLN A 348 -5.74 -16.17 -1.52
CA GLN A 348 -4.87 -16.01 -2.70
C GLN A 348 -5.50 -16.77 -3.87
N THR A 349 -5.63 -16.13 -5.03
CA THR A 349 -6.34 -16.62 -6.22
C THR A 349 -5.76 -17.89 -6.86
N ALA A 350 -4.78 -18.56 -6.24
CA ALA A 350 -4.16 -19.78 -6.74
C ALA A 350 -4.70 -21.07 -6.12
N LYS A 351 -5.64 -20.99 -5.17
CA LYS A 351 -6.12 -22.16 -4.40
C LYS A 351 -7.65 -22.17 -4.32
N VAL A 352 -8.27 -23.14 -5.00
CA VAL A 352 -9.73 -23.38 -5.07
C VAL A 352 -10.14 -24.31 -3.94
N ILE A 353 -11.29 -24.07 -3.28
CA ILE A 353 -11.82 -24.98 -2.26
C ILE A 353 -12.36 -26.24 -2.98
N GLU A 354 -11.72 -27.39 -2.77
CA GLU A 354 -12.13 -28.67 -3.37
C GLU A 354 -13.31 -29.30 -2.62
N ARG A 355 -13.28 -29.25 -1.29
CA ARG A 355 -14.36 -29.74 -0.42
C ARG A 355 -14.27 -29.11 0.97
N PHE A 356 -15.34 -29.20 1.73
CA PHE A 356 -15.36 -28.85 3.14
C PHE A 356 -15.25 -30.13 3.98
N GLU A 357 -14.42 -30.09 5.00
CA GLU A 357 -14.32 -31.13 6.02
C GLU A 357 -15.00 -30.63 7.31
N GLU A 358 -15.89 -31.43 7.89
CA GLU A 358 -16.49 -31.10 9.19
C GLU A 358 -15.49 -31.46 10.28
N VAL A 359 -15.02 -30.43 11.00
CA VAL A 359 -14.03 -30.55 12.06
C VAL A 359 -14.66 -30.06 13.36
N GLN A 360 -14.57 -30.87 14.41
CA GLN A 360 -14.92 -30.42 15.76
C GLN A 360 -13.75 -29.63 16.35
N GLU A 361 -13.95 -28.34 16.59
CA GLU A 361 -13.00 -27.48 17.28
C GLU A 361 -13.47 -27.19 18.71
N PRO A 362 -12.58 -27.20 19.71
CA PRO A 362 -12.94 -26.84 21.07
C PRO A 362 -13.26 -25.33 21.17
N ILE A 363 -14.38 -25.02 21.82
CA ILE A 363 -14.77 -23.65 22.16
C ILE A 363 -13.97 -23.23 23.39
N VAL A 364 -12.92 -22.44 23.16
CA VAL A 364 -12.06 -21.94 24.23
C VAL A 364 -12.45 -20.51 24.55
N VAL A 365 -13.10 -20.31 25.70
CA VAL A 365 -13.39 -18.95 26.19
C VAL A 365 -12.11 -18.37 26.77
N THR A 366 -11.47 -17.49 26.00
CA THR A 366 -10.41 -16.63 26.51
C THR A 366 -11.03 -15.32 26.97
N ARG A 367 -10.93 -15.00 28.27
CA ARG A 367 -11.36 -13.70 28.82
C ARG A 367 -10.41 -12.58 28.37
N SER A 368 -10.46 -12.24 27.09
CA SER A 368 -9.72 -11.12 26.50
C SER A 368 -10.61 -9.87 26.42
N PHE A 369 -11.33 -9.55 27.50
CA PHE A 369 -12.20 -8.36 27.57
C PHE A 369 -11.73 -7.40 28.69
N ARG A 370 -10.49 -6.91 28.57
CA ARG A 370 -10.00 -5.79 29.40
C ARG A 370 -9.42 -4.62 28.61
N ARG A 371 -9.23 -4.73 27.28
CA ARG A 371 -8.67 -3.62 26.50
C ARG A 371 -9.66 -2.51 26.15
N ALA A 372 -10.97 -2.76 26.26
CA ALA A 372 -11.99 -1.73 26.07
C ALA A 372 -12.12 -0.76 27.27
N VAL A 373 -11.76 -1.18 28.49
CA VAL A 373 -11.90 -0.36 29.70
C VAL A 373 -10.85 0.76 29.77
N GLY A 374 -9.68 0.56 29.17
CA GLY A 374 -8.64 1.62 29.08
C GLY A 374 -9.02 2.79 28.16
N ASN A 375 -9.90 2.56 27.17
CA ASN A 375 -10.40 3.62 26.29
C ASN A 375 -11.62 4.34 26.86
N LEU A 376 -12.41 3.70 27.73
CA LEU A 376 -13.53 4.35 28.43
C LEU A 376 -13.07 5.47 29.38
N GLN A 377 -11.86 5.37 29.94
CA GLN A 377 -11.32 6.37 30.86
C GLN A 377 -11.02 7.72 30.20
N ARG A 378 -10.92 7.77 28.86
CA ARG A 378 -10.78 9.03 28.10
C ARG A 378 -12.12 9.68 27.73
N VAL A 379 -13.24 8.95 27.86
CA VAL A 379 -14.59 9.49 27.60
C VAL A 379 -15.15 10.19 28.84
N GLU A 380 -14.60 9.92 30.03
CA GLU A 380 -15.02 10.56 31.30
C GLU A 380 -14.75 12.07 31.35
N GLU A 381 -13.83 12.60 30.53
CA GLU A 381 -13.49 14.03 30.54
C GLU A 381 -14.56 14.94 29.87
N GLY A 382 -15.61 14.35 29.26
CA GLY A 382 -16.64 15.10 28.52
C GLY A 382 -18.07 15.05 29.08
N LEU A 383 -18.36 14.26 30.13
CA LEU A 383 -19.74 14.00 30.57
C LEU A 383 -20.16 14.83 31.82
N PRO A 384 -21.42 15.30 31.90
CA PRO A 384 -21.91 16.06 33.05
C PRO A 384 -21.94 15.22 34.34
N PRO A 385 -21.69 15.84 35.51
CA PRO A 385 -21.40 15.16 36.79
C PRO A 385 -22.54 14.28 37.34
N ASN A 386 -23.73 14.40 36.76
CA ASN A 386 -24.93 13.68 37.19
C ASN A 386 -24.99 12.26 36.60
N VAL A 387 -24.31 12.02 35.47
CA VAL A 387 -24.26 10.72 34.78
C VAL A 387 -23.14 9.83 35.34
N THR A 388 -22.03 10.44 35.76
CA THR A 388 -20.85 9.74 36.33
C THR A 388 -21.12 9.11 37.70
N LYS A 389 -22.09 9.63 38.48
CA LYS A 389 -22.45 9.07 39.79
C LYS A 389 -23.18 7.72 39.69
N SER A 390 -24.05 7.54 38.71
CA SER A 390 -24.78 6.27 38.51
C SER A 390 -23.85 5.15 38.00
N PHE A 391 -22.84 5.50 37.20
CA PHE A 391 -21.84 4.54 36.70
C PHE A 391 -20.86 4.05 37.79
N ARG A 392 -20.48 4.90 38.76
CA ARG A 392 -19.60 4.49 39.88
C ARG A 392 -20.24 3.45 40.81
N LEU A 393 -21.57 3.50 40.99
CA LEU A 393 -22.27 2.55 41.86
C LEU A 393 -22.39 1.15 41.26
N ALA A 394 -22.35 1.00 39.93
CA ALA A 394 -22.39 -0.30 39.27
C ALA A 394 -21.01 -1.00 39.20
N ALA A 395 -19.92 -0.24 39.09
CA ALA A 395 -18.57 -0.80 38.95
C ALA A 395 -17.90 -1.21 40.28
N GLY A 396 -18.36 -0.67 41.41
CA GLY A 396 -17.74 -0.85 42.73
C GLY A 396 -17.91 -2.24 43.38
N ASN A 397 -18.78 -3.11 42.86
CA ASN A 397 -19.14 -4.39 43.48
C ASN A 397 -18.76 -5.63 42.66
N LEU A 398 -17.91 -5.51 41.63
CA LEU A 398 -17.49 -6.70 40.88
C LEU A 398 -16.42 -7.48 41.66
N PRO A 399 -16.65 -8.76 41.99
CA PRO A 399 -15.68 -9.57 42.72
C PRO A 399 -14.38 -9.71 41.94
N ARG A 400 -13.25 -9.67 42.66
CA ARG A 400 -11.91 -9.81 42.11
C ARG A 400 -11.72 -11.25 41.61
N VAL A 401 -11.87 -11.47 40.29
CA VAL A 401 -11.71 -12.81 39.70
C VAL A 401 -10.24 -13.08 39.42
N GLU A 402 -9.71 -14.15 40.00
CA GLU A 402 -8.36 -14.67 39.75
C GLU A 402 -8.20 -15.15 38.29
N GLU A 403 -6.99 -15.01 37.75
CA GLU A 403 -6.62 -15.40 36.39
C GLU A 403 -6.72 -16.93 36.22
N GLY A 404 -7.88 -17.39 35.77
CA GLY A 404 -8.08 -18.79 35.39
C GLY A 404 -7.55 -19.10 33.99
N PHE A 405 -6.92 -20.27 33.85
CA PHE A 405 -6.55 -20.88 32.57
C PHE A 405 -7.75 -20.96 31.60
N PRO A 406 -7.52 -20.93 30.27
CA PRO A 406 -8.57 -21.12 29.28
C PRO A 406 -9.37 -22.40 29.58
N ARG A 407 -10.67 -22.25 29.86
CA ARG A 407 -11.59 -23.38 30.02
C ARG A 407 -12.19 -23.71 28.66
N ASN A 408 -12.14 -24.98 28.30
CA ASN A 408 -12.90 -25.52 27.19
C ASN A 408 -14.37 -25.62 27.62
N VAL A 409 -15.27 -24.98 26.88
CA VAL A 409 -16.69 -24.86 27.22
C VAL A 409 -17.56 -25.76 26.35
N GLY A 410 -16.97 -26.45 25.38
CA GLY A 410 -17.66 -27.37 24.48
C GLY A 410 -16.87 -27.61 23.20
N THR A 411 -17.42 -28.39 22.27
CA THR A 411 -16.90 -28.49 20.91
C THR A 411 -17.93 -27.91 19.95
N ARG A 412 -17.48 -27.19 18.92
CA ARG A 412 -18.31 -26.74 17.81
C ARG A 412 -17.87 -27.42 16.53
N THR A 413 -18.83 -27.85 15.72
CA THR A 413 -18.55 -28.37 14.39
C THR A 413 -18.41 -27.20 13.43
N ILE A 414 -17.22 -27.04 12.83
CA ILE A 414 -16.97 -26.06 11.78
C ILE A 414 -16.68 -26.75 10.45
N ARG A 415 -16.95 -26.07 9.34
CA ARG A 415 -16.62 -26.57 8.00
C ARG A 415 -15.27 -26.01 7.55
N ARG A 416 -14.21 -26.80 7.64
CA ARG A 416 -12.87 -26.41 7.23
C ARG A 416 -12.73 -26.57 5.71
N PRO A 417 -12.38 -25.51 4.95
CA PRO A 417 -12.15 -25.65 3.52
C PRO A 417 -10.81 -26.36 3.24
N LEU A 418 -10.84 -27.37 2.36
CA LEU A 418 -9.66 -28.03 1.79
C LEU A 418 -9.42 -27.48 0.39
N PHE A 419 -8.17 -27.14 0.05
CA PHE A 419 -7.85 -26.42 -1.18
C PHE A 419 -7.08 -27.27 -2.22
N ARG A 420 -7.40 -27.10 -3.50
CA ARG A 420 -6.70 -27.60 -4.69
C ARG A 420 -6.09 -26.45 -5.49
N GLU A 421 -4.96 -26.68 -6.16
CA GLU A 421 -4.35 -25.68 -7.06
C GLU A 421 -5.14 -25.59 -8.37
N HIS A 422 -5.98 -24.56 -8.52
CA HIS A 422 -6.68 -24.27 -9.78
C HIS A 422 -7.09 -22.80 -9.90
N VAL A 423 -7.59 -22.39 -11.07
CA VAL A 423 -8.06 -21.01 -11.35
C VAL A 423 -9.52 -20.89 -10.91
N VAL A 424 -9.82 -19.93 -10.03
CA VAL A 424 -11.14 -19.69 -9.45
C VAL A 424 -12.16 -19.32 -10.54
N ASN A 425 -13.27 -20.06 -10.63
CA ASN A 425 -14.41 -19.74 -11.49
C ASN A 425 -15.56 -19.07 -10.70
N SER A 426 -16.62 -18.65 -11.37
CA SER A 426 -17.76 -17.97 -10.72
C SER A 426 -18.54 -18.85 -9.74
N ALA A 427 -18.56 -20.18 -9.92
CA ALA A 427 -19.22 -21.10 -8.99
C ALA A 427 -18.42 -21.23 -7.68
N ASP A 428 -17.09 -21.16 -7.75
CA ASP A 428 -16.22 -21.19 -6.57
C ASP A 428 -16.43 -19.95 -5.68
N VAL A 429 -16.60 -18.78 -6.29
CA VAL A 429 -16.91 -17.53 -5.57
C VAL A 429 -18.23 -17.65 -4.80
N GLU A 430 -19.25 -18.23 -5.43
CA GLU A 430 -20.57 -18.45 -4.81
C GLU A 430 -20.50 -19.48 -3.67
N ALA A 431 -19.67 -20.52 -3.80
CA ALA A 431 -19.45 -21.49 -2.71
C ALA A 431 -18.75 -20.84 -1.49
N ILE A 432 -17.73 -20.00 -1.73
CA ILE A 432 -17.07 -19.23 -0.67
C ILE A 432 -18.09 -18.30 0.00
N ARG A 433 -18.93 -17.61 -0.80
CA ARG A 433 -19.98 -16.73 -0.30
C ARG A 433 -20.91 -17.47 0.67
N ARG A 434 -21.45 -18.63 0.28
CA ARG A 434 -22.35 -19.42 1.14
C ARG A 434 -21.70 -19.87 2.44
N TYR A 435 -20.41 -20.23 2.39
CA TYR A 435 -19.66 -20.59 3.59
C TYR A 435 -19.53 -19.42 4.58
N VAL A 436 -19.18 -18.23 4.10
CA VAL A 436 -19.05 -17.04 4.97
C VAL A 436 -20.40 -16.64 5.55
N GLU A 437 -21.49 -16.75 4.76
CA GLU A 437 -22.86 -16.57 5.24
C GLU A 437 -23.20 -17.53 6.39
N HIS A 438 -22.97 -18.83 6.19
CA HIS A 438 -23.21 -19.84 7.21
C HIS A 438 -22.43 -19.56 8.50
N GLN A 439 -21.15 -19.19 8.41
CA GLN A 439 -20.33 -18.91 9.58
C GLN A 439 -20.84 -17.70 10.37
N VAL A 440 -21.25 -16.64 9.69
CA VAL A 440 -21.85 -15.44 10.31
C VAL A 440 -23.14 -15.82 11.05
N CYS A 441 -23.99 -16.67 10.45
CA CYS A 441 -25.21 -17.15 11.10
C CYS A 441 -24.92 -17.99 12.34
N CYS A 442 -23.97 -18.93 12.28
CA CYS A 442 -23.57 -19.73 13.44
C CYS A 442 -23.03 -18.86 14.59
N ASP A 443 -22.12 -17.94 14.29
CA ASP A 443 -21.53 -17.07 15.32
C ASP A 443 -22.59 -16.14 15.94
N ALA A 444 -23.60 -15.72 15.17
CA ALA A 444 -24.74 -14.97 15.69
C ALA A 444 -25.61 -15.81 16.64
N LEU A 445 -25.98 -17.04 16.25
CA LEU A 445 -26.78 -17.94 17.09
C LEU A 445 -26.08 -18.24 18.43
N ASP A 446 -24.76 -18.48 18.38
CA ASP A 446 -23.93 -18.70 19.57
C ASP A 446 -23.91 -17.47 20.50
N THR A 447 -23.85 -16.27 19.92
CA THR A 447 -23.75 -15.01 20.67
C THR A 447 -25.07 -14.63 21.35
N PHE A 448 -26.21 -14.89 20.69
CA PHE A 448 -27.52 -14.50 21.20
C PHE A 448 -28.21 -15.57 22.05
N GLY A 449 -27.61 -16.76 22.19
CA GLY A 449 -28.11 -17.81 23.07
C GLY A 449 -29.53 -18.27 22.72
N CYS A 450 -29.89 -18.25 21.44
CA CYS A 450 -31.18 -18.74 20.98
C CYS A 450 -31.25 -20.24 21.25
N SER A 451 -31.96 -20.65 22.31
CA SER A 451 -32.32 -22.05 22.51
C SER A 451 -33.22 -22.52 21.37
N GLU A 452 -33.05 -23.79 20.98
CA GLU A 452 -33.67 -24.42 19.79
C GLU A 452 -35.21 -24.30 19.75
N ASP A 453 -35.86 -23.98 20.87
CA ASP A 453 -37.33 -23.85 20.99
C ASP A 453 -37.94 -22.60 20.33
N SER A 454 -37.14 -21.65 19.83
CA SER A 454 -37.65 -20.38 19.27
C SER A 454 -38.07 -20.41 17.79
N GLY A 455 -38.08 -21.58 17.14
CA GLY A 455 -38.59 -21.72 15.76
C GLY A 455 -37.70 -21.10 14.67
N ALA A 456 -36.48 -20.68 15.02
CA ALA A 456 -35.49 -20.13 14.09
C ALA A 456 -34.80 -21.20 13.20
N SER A 457 -35.13 -22.49 13.35
CA SER A 457 -34.49 -23.63 12.66
C SER A 457 -34.86 -23.78 11.18
N LYS A 458 -35.32 -22.73 10.50
CA LYS A 458 -35.76 -22.77 9.10
C LYS A 458 -34.86 -22.01 8.10
N PHE A 459 -33.67 -21.60 8.53
CA PHE A 459 -32.70 -20.91 7.67
C PHE A 459 -31.60 -21.84 7.15
#